data_AF-A0A0F9QPE4-F1
#
_entry.id   AF-A0A0F9QPE4-F1
#
_cell.length_a   1.000
_cell.length_b   1.000
_cell.length_c   1.000
_cell.angle_alpha   90.00
_cell.angle_beta   90.00
_cell.angle_gamma   90.00
#
_symmetry.space_group_name_H-M   'P 1'
#
loop_
_entity.id
_entity.type
_entity.pdbx_description
1 polymer ?
#
loop_
_entity_poly.entity_id
_entity_poly.type
_entity_poly.pdbx_seq_one_letter_code
_entity_poly.pdbx_strand_id
1 'polypeptide(L)'
;MKVLSPRRRAILAEIRKNGRSPSLKELARQTGLASWHTVYYHLVELRNHGYLTWANGLARTLTLTGKGLLAAQGYELIFTCDQDGIHEVG
;
A
#
# COMPACT_ATOMS: atom_id res chain seq x y z
N MET A 1 -4.96 9.18 -13.58
CA MET A 1 -5.45 9.26 -12.18
C MET A 1 -6.61 8.31 -11.85
N LYS A 2 -6.33 7.21 -11.12
CA LYS A 2 -7.36 6.30 -10.59
C LYS A 2 -7.41 6.46 -9.07
N VAL A 3 -8.50 7.07 -8.58
CA VAL A 3 -8.77 7.19 -7.14
C VAL A 3 -8.63 5.82 -6.48
N LEU A 4 -7.84 5.75 -5.39
CA LEU A 4 -7.63 4.50 -4.69
C LEU A 4 -8.97 3.97 -4.14
N SER A 5 -9.29 2.71 -4.43
CA SER A 5 -10.55 2.14 -3.95
C SER A 5 -10.58 2.09 -2.42
N PRO A 6 -11.77 2.14 -1.78
CA PRO A 6 -11.90 2.06 -0.34
C PRO A 6 -11.18 0.84 0.26
N ARG A 7 -11.23 -0.31 -0.43
CA ARG A 7 -10.54 -1.54 -0.03
C ARG A 7 -9.01 -1.38 -0.01
N ARG A 8 -8.45 -0.76 -1.05
CA ARG A 8 -7.00 -0.52 -1.14
C ARG A 8 -6.54 0.44 -0.05
N ARG A 9 -7.31 1.48 0.26
CA ARG A 9 -7.02 2.38 1.39
C ARG A 9 -7.07 1.66 2.73
N ALA A 10 -8.06 0.80 2.94
CA ALA A 10 -8.17 0.00 4.17
C ALA A 10 -6.95 -0.91 4.37
N ILE A 11 -6.46 -1.55 3.30
CA ILE A 11 -5.22 -2.35 3.34
C ILE A 11 -4.02 -1.49 3.76
N LEU A 12 -3.83 -0.32 3.15
CA LEU A 12 -2.71 0.58 3.50
C LEU A 12 -2.80 1.07 4.95
N ALA A 13 -4.00 1.44 5.40
CA ALA A 13 -4.25 1.85 6.78
C ALA A 13 -3.91 0.72 7.77
N GLU A 14 -4.23 -0.52 7.43
CA GLU A 14 -3.93 -1.66 8.30
C GLU A 14 -2.44 -2.00 8.35
N ILE A 15 -1.72 -1.89 7.23
CA ILE A 15 -0.26 -2.03 7.21
C ILE A 15 0.39 -0.97 8.10
N ARG A 16 -0.10 0.28 8.06
CA ARG A 16 0.42 1.38 8.90
C ARG A 16 0.22 1.14 10.40
N LYS A 17 -0.94 0.59 10.79
CA LYS A 17 -1.29 0.39 12.21
C LYS A 17 -0.38 -0.62 12.91
N ASN A 18 0.02 -1.65 12.19
CA ASN A 18 0.82 -2.72 12.76
C ASN A 18 2.29 -2.28 12.78
N GLY A 19 2.85 -2.05 13.97
CA GLY A 19 4.30 -1.81 14.17
C GLY A 19 5.20 -2.98 13.75
N ARG A 20 4.62 -3.99 13.11
CA ARG A 20 5.25 -5.12 12.43
C ARG A 20 4.50 -5.35 11.11
N SER A 21 5.21 -5.80 10.08
CA SER A 21 4.57 -6.20 8.84
C SER A 21 3.53 -7.32 9.08
N PRO A 22 2.24 -7.13 8.68
CA PRO A 22 1.17 -8.10 8.87
C PRO A 22 1.26 -9.25 7.86
N SER A 23 0.73 -10.43 8.20
CA SER A 23 0.53 -11.50 7.22
C SER A 23 -0.68 -11.25 6.32
N LEU A 24 -0.74 -11.95 5.19
CA LEU A 24 -1.89 -11.91 4.28
C LEU A 24 -3.20 -12.35 4.96
N LYS A 25 -3.12 -13.27 5.94
CA LYS A 25 -4.29 -13.74 6.70
C LYS A 25 -4.78 -12.67 7.69
N GLU A 26 -3.86 -12.00 8.38
CA GLU A 26 -4.19 -10.85 9.25
C GLU A 26 -4.88 -9.75 8.44
N LEU A 27 -4.29 -9.38 7.30
CA LEU A 27 -4.86 -8.39 6.39
C LEU A 27 -6.26 -8.78 5.89
N ALA A 28 -6.47 -10.02 5.46
CA ALA A 28 -7.78 -10.49 5.01
C ALA A 28 -8.83 -10.33 6.11
N ARG A 29 -8.50 -10.77 7.32
CA ARG A 29 -9.38 -10.69 8.49
C ARG A 29 -9.72 -9.24 8.86
N GLN A 30 -8.72 -8.37 8.91
CA GLN A 30 -8.88 -6.98 9.34
C GLN A 30 -9.58 -6.11 8.29
N THR A 31 -9.44 -6.43 7.00
CA THR A 31 -10.05 -5.67 5.90
C THR A 31 -11.37 -6.27 5.42
N GLY A 32 -11.82 -7.38 5.99
CA GLY A 32 -13.07 -8.05 5.61
C GLY A 32 -13.03 -8.66 4.20
N LEU A 33 -11.84 -9.00 3.69
CA LEU A 33 -11.68 -9.60 2.37
C LEU A 33 -11.88 -11.12 2.45
N ALA A 34 -12.59 -11.67 1.47
CA ALA A 34 -13.01 -13.07 1.44
C ALA A 34 -11.84 -14.06 1.43
N SER A 35 -10.67 -13.68 0.91
CA SER A 35 -9.52 -14.57 0.84
C SER A 35 -8.19 -13.83 0.90
N TRP A 36 -7.14 -14.55 1.31
CA TRP A 36 -5.76 -14.08 1.25
C TRP A 36 -5.28 -13.86 -0.20
N HIS A 37 -5.81 -14.59 -1.19
CA HIS A 37 -5.50 -14.38 -2.60
C HIS A 37 -6.00 -13.01 -3.08
N THR A 38 -7.20 -12.60 -2.65
CA THR A 38 -7.74 -11.27 -2.96
C THR A 38 -6.87 -10.17 -2.34
N VAL A 39 -6.39 -10.36 -1.11
CA VAL A 39 -5.41 -9.45 -0.49
C VAL A 39 -4.14 -9.39 -1.34
N TYR A 40 -3.58 -10.54 -1.72
CA TYR A 40 -2.35 -10.61 -2.50
C TYR A 40 -2.48 -9.87 -3.84
N TYR A 41 -3.59 -10.05 -4.56
CA TYR A 41 -3.89 -9.30 -5.78
C TYR A 41 -3.86 -7.78 -5.54
N HIS A 42 -4.49 -7.32 -4.47
CA HIS A 42 -4.45 -5.90 -4.11
C HIS A 42 -3.05 -5.42 -3.73
N LEU A 43 -2.24 -6.22 -3.05
CA LEU A 43 -0.86 -5.87 -2.71
C LEU A 43 0.02 -5.77 -3.96
N VAL A 44 -0.13 -6.68 -4.92
CA VAL A 44 0.60 -6.61 -6.20
C VAL A 44 0.26 -5.33 -6.95
N GLU A 45 -1.03 -4.99 -7.07
CA GLU A 45 -1.47 -3.74 -7.69
C GLU A 45 -0.87 -2.52 -6.96
N LEU A 46 -0.93 -2.50 -5.63
CA LEU A 46 -0.39 -1.41 -4.82
C LEU A 46 1.14 -1.29 -4.97
N ARG A 47 1.86 -2.41 -5.09
CA ARG A 47 3.30 -2.42 -5.37
C ARG A 47 3.62 -1.86 -6.74
N ASN A 48 2.90 -2.31 -7.77
CA ASN A 48 3.08 -1.85 -9.15
C ASN A 48 2.86 -0.34 -9.30
N HIS A 49 1.98 0.23 -8.48
CA HIS A 49 1.72 1.68 -8.45
C HIS A 49 2.57 2.46 -7.42
N GLY A 50 3.53 1.79 -6.77
CA GLY A 50 4.52 2.41 -5.89
C GLY A 50 4.01 2.78 -4.50
N TYR A 51 2.90 2.21 -4.01
CA TYR A 51 2.37 2.48 -2.67
C TYR A 51 3.06 1.66 -1.58
N LEU A 52 3.61 0.51 -1.91
CA LEU A 52 4.24 -0.39 -0.95
C LEU A 52 5.33 -1.24 -1.60
N THR A 53 6.14 -1.89 -0.79
CA THR A 53 7.17 -2.81 -1.25
C THR A 53 7.34 -3.98 -0.28
N TRP A 54 7.99 -5.04 -0.74
CA TRP A 54 8.43 -6.16 0.08
C TRP A 54 9.64 -6.84 -0.58
N ALA A 55 10.44 -7.54 0.22
CA ALA A 55 11.53 -8.36 -0.26
C ALA A 55 11.01 -9.75 -0.64
N ASN A 56 11.34 -10.22 -1.84
CA ASN A 56 10.89 -11.52 -2.33
C ASN A 56 11.54 -12.66 -1.53
N GLY A 57 10.77 -13.72 -1.26
CA GLY A 57 11.24 -14.87 -0.48
C GLY A 57 11.38 -14.61 1.03
N LEU A 58 11.18 -13.38 1.51
CA LEU A 58 11.30 -13.03 2.91
C LEU A 58 9.94 -12.70 3.53
N ALA A 59 9.62 -13.38 4.63
CA ALA A 59 8.43 -13.10 5.40
C ALA A 59 8.53 -11.73 6.09
N ARG A 60 7.38 -11.08 6.28
CA ARG A 60 7.24 -9.86 7.10
C ARG A 60 8.07 -8.66 6.63
N THR A 61 8.28 -8.51 5.33
CA THR A 61 8.99 -7.37 4.73
C THR A 61 8.05 -6.35 4.06
N LEU A 62 6.73 -6.54 4.17
CA LEU A 62 5.73 -5.62 3.62
C LEU A 62 5.82 -4.27 4.33
N THR A 63 6.15 -3.22 3.58
CA THR A 63 6.37 -1.85 4.05
C THR A 63 5.71 -0.84 3.12
N LEU A 64 5.25 0.29 3.67
CA LEU A 64 4.69 1.39 2.89
C LEU A 64 5.81 2.28 2.34
N THR A 65 5.64 2.78 1.13
CA THR A 65 6.47 3.89 0.61
C THR A 65 5.94 5.23 1.13
N GLY A 66 6.62 6.33 0.83
CA GLY A 66 6.09 7.68 1.12
C GLY A 66 4.70 7.91 0.51
N LYS A 67 4.51 7.50 -0.76
CA LYS A 67 3.21 7.52 -1.43
C LYS A 67 2.16 6.68 -0.71
N GLY A 68 2.54 5.49 -0.24
CA GLY A 68 1.70 4.61 0.58
C GLY A 68 1.27 5.23 1.90
N LEU A 69 2.20 5.88 2.60
CA LEU A 69 1.95 6.54 3.88
C LEU A 69 0.97 7.70 3.75
N LEU A 70 1.10 8.51 2.69
CA LEU A 70 0.18 9.60 2.39
C LEU A 70 -1.21 9.05 2.07
N ALA A 71 -1.29 8.06 1.18
CA ALA A 71 -2.56 7.42 0.81
C ALA A 71 -3.25 6.74 1.99
N ALA A 72 -2.51 6.13 2.91
CA ALA A 72 -3.04 5.52 4.14
C ALA A 72 -3.69 6.55 5.08
N GLN A 73 -3.27 7.81 5.00
CA GLN A 73 -3.80 8.94 5.76
C GLN A 73 -4.91 9.69 5.01
N GLY A 74 -5.24 9.27 3.79
CA GLY A 74 -6.26 9.91 2.96
C GLY A 74 -5.75 11.05 2.08
N TYR A 75 -4.44 11.27 2.01
CA TYR A 75 -3.85 12.27 1.12
C TYR A 75 -3.64 11.70 -0.28
N GLU A 76 -3.80 12.56 -1.28
CA GLU A 76 -3.42 12.30 -2.67
C GLU A 76 -2.07 12.95 -2.97
N LEU A 77 -1.15 12.19 -3.55
CA LEU A 77 0.15 12.70 -3.96
C LEU A 77 0.01 13.27 -5.37
N ILE A 78 0.06 14.60 -5.48
CA ILE A 78 -0.09 15.33 -6.74
C ILE A 78 1.28 15.65 -7.35
N PHE A 79 2.30 15.88 -6.51
CA PHE A 79 3.64 16.23 -6.93
C PHE A 79 4.69 15.40 -6.17
N THR A 80 5.79 15.08 -6.85
CA THR A 80 7.01 14.53 -6.26
C THR A 80 8.18 15.47 -6.51
N CYS A 81 9.14 15.53 -5.59
CA CYS A 81 10.35 16.31 -5.76
C CYS A 81 11.57 15.38 -5.64
N ASP A 82 12.50 15.46 -6.59
CA ASP A 82 13.78 14.76 -6.60
C ASP A 82 14.93 15.69 -7.01
N GLN A 83 16.07 15.12 -7.41
CA GLN A 83 17.26 15.88 -7.78
C GLN A 83 17.06 16.72 -9.05
N ASP A 84 16.09 16.36 -9.90
CA ASP A 84 15.80 17.02 -11.18
C ASP A 84 14.64 18.04 -11.06
N GLY A 85 14.03 18.19 -9.88
CA GLY A 85 13.01 19.20 -9.59
C GLY A 85 11.66 18.63 -9.15
N ILE A 86 10.59 19.42 -9.34
CA ILE A 86 9.21 19.04 -8.99
C ILE A 86 8.51 18.46 -10.22
N HIS A 87 7.95 17.27 -10.07
CA HIS A 87 7.26 16.52 -11.11
C HIS A 87 5.80 16.25 -10.71
N GLU A 88 4.87 16.36 -11.66
CA GLU A 88 3.47 15.98 -11.45
C GLU A 88 3.29 14.46 -11.48
N VAL A 89 2.45 13.92 -10.60
CA VAL A 89 2.14 12.49 -10.52
C VAL A 89 0.87 12.19 -11.33
N GLY A 90 1.01 11.59 -12.52
CA GLY A 90 -0.10 11.21 -13.43
C GLY A 90 -0.88 9.93 -13.10
#